data_AF-A0A9D9HGX4-F1
#
_entry.id   AF-A0A9D9HGX4-F1
#
_cell.length_a   1.000
_cell.length_b   1.000
_cell.length_c   1.000
_cell.angle_alpha   90.00
_cell.angle_beta   90.00
_cell.angle_gamma   90.00
#
_symmetry.space_group_name_H-M   'P 1'
#
loop_
_entity.id
_entity.type
_entity.pdbx_description
1 polymer ?
#
loop_
_entity_poly.entity_id
_entity_poly.type
_entity_poly.pdbx_seq_one_letter_code
_entity_poly.pdbx_strand_id
1 'polypeptide(L)'
;LYAGKTLTVSADVTNTGSRPGKEIVQFYVSDGSGAVQRPPKELKGFAKVLLQPGETKTVTAELDFRSFAYYETALAGSAEGGWHIPQGKYTVTAAKSSADAGLPVSVFIRSARTVPLVIDENLTPGDLEKCSETDRERALAVLREELGPGFGTPQSEEGASASEAITAEMQREMMLNTPLRGLRSFNHIDGKKLAHITARLREALGNGAAAEGQK
;
A
#
# COMPACT_ATOMS: atom_id res chain seq x y z
N LEU A 1 13.64 4.63 8.24
CA LEU A 1 14.51 5.42 7.33
C LEU A 1 13.76 6.71 7.06
N TYR A 2 14.35 7.86 7.32
CA TYR A 2 13.76 9.16 6.95
C TYR A 2 14.45 9.66 5.68
N ALA A 3 13.89 10.68 5.03
CA ALA A 3 14.56 11.39 3.95
C ALA A 3 16.00 11.74 4.38
N GLY A 4 17.00 11.29 3.61
CA GLY A 4 18.43 11.51 3.88
C GLY A 4 19.19 10.36 4.55
N LYS A 5 18.54 9.27 4.98
CA LYS A 5 19.25 8.05 5.41
C LYS A 5 19.25 6.99 4.29
N THR A 6 20.42 6.50 3.93
CA THR A 6 20.64 5.38 3.02
C THR A 6 20.93 4.09 3.80
N LEU A 7 20.44 2.98 3.28
CA LEU A 7 20.79 1.64 3.73
C LEU A 7 21.77 1.03 2.72
N THR A 8 23.01 0.80 3.13
CA THR A 8 23.96 0.05 2.31
C THR A 8 23.73 -1.44 2.50
N VAL A 9 23.54 -2.15 1.39
CA VAL A 9 23.46 -3.61 1.37
C VAL A 9 24.62 -4.17 0.56
N SER A 10 25.10 -5.35 0.94
CA SER A 10 26.26 -5.98 0.32
C SER A 10 26.03 -7.47 0.10
N ALA A 11 26.67 -8.01 -0.93
CA ALA A 11 26.72 -9.44 -1.20
C ALA A 11 28.12 -9.84 -1.68
N ASP A 12 28.60 -10.98 -1.20
CA ASP A 12 29.84 -11.57 -1.70
C ASP A 12 29.55 -12.45 -2.91
N VAL A 13 30.33 -12.27 -3.97
CA VAL A 13 30.19 -12.98 -5.24
C VAL A 13 31.48 -13.70 -5.55
N THR A 14 31.41 -15.02 -5.64
CA THR A 14 32.54 -15.87 -5.99
C THR A 14 32.37 -16.43 -7.40
N ASN A 15 33.40 -16.28 -8.25
CA ASN A 15 33.44 -17.01 -9.53
C ASN A 15 33.96 -18.42 -9.31
N THR A 16 33.06 -19.39 -9.35
CA THR A 16 33.36 -20.81 -9.18
C THR A 16 33.74 -21.52 -10.48
N GLY A 17 33.78 -20.79 -11.61
CA GLY A 17 34.17 -21.31 -12.92
C GLY A 17 35.67 -21.28 -13.17
N SER A 18 36.10 -21.83 -14.31
CA SER A 18 37.50 -21.89 -14.74
C SER A 18 37.93 -20.74 -15.64
N ARG A 19 37.04 -19.78 -15.92
CA ARG A 19 37.30 -18.64 -16.81
C ARG A 19 36.87 -17.32 -16.16
N PRO A 20 37.48 -16.19 -16.55
CA PRO A 20 37.01 -14.87 -16.13
C PRO A 20 35.56 -14.65 -16.59
N GLY A 21 34.72 -14.11 -15.71
CA GLY A 21 33.30 -13.90 -15.94
C GLY A 21 32.79 -12.59 -15.37
N LYS A 22 31.75 -12.02 -15.99
CA LYS A 22 31.03 -10.86 -15.44
C LYS A 22 29.67 -11.31 -14.91
N GLU A 23 29.35 -10.91 -13.70
CA GLU A 23 28.07 -11.19 -13.04
C GLU A 23 27.34 -9.88 -12.75
N ILE A 24 26.00 -9.90 -12.78
CA ILE A 24 25.15 -8.78 -12.37
C ILE A 24 24.35 -9.22 -11.15
N VAL A 25 24.73 -8.70 -9.98
CA VAL A 25 23.94 -8.86 -8.76
C VAL A 25 22.84 -7.82 -8.74
N GLN A 26 21.62 -8.27 -8.47
CA GLN A 26 20.42 -7.46 -8.45
C GLN A 26 19.86 -7.41 -7.03
N PHE A 27 19.53 -6.22 -6.54
CA PHE A 27 18.96 -5.99 -5.21
C PHE A 27 17.50 -5.61 -5.34
N TYR A 28 16.64 -6.45 -4.77
CA TYR A 28 15.20 -6.30 -4.79
C TYR A 28 14.67 -5.88 -3.41
N VAL A 29 13.59 -5.11 -3.39
CA VAL A 29 12.83 -4.81 -2.17
C VAL A 29 11.43 -5.38 -2.29
N SER A 30 11.02 -6.13 -1.28
CA SER A 30 9.65 -6.61 -1.07
C SER A 30 9.04 -5.86 0.10
N ASP A 31 7.86 -5.28 -0.11
CA ASP A 31 7.09 -4.62 0.93
C ASP A 31 6.21 -5.65 1.67
N GLY A 32 6.45 -5.79 2.97
CA GLY A 32 5.66 -6.62 3.89
C GLY A 32 4.92 -5.79 4.95
N SER A 33 4.72 -4.49 4.72
CA SER A 33 3.97 -3.62 5.63
C SER A 33 2.46 -3.85 5.57
N GLY A 34 1.95 -4.33 4.44
CA GLY A 34 0.51 -4.54 4.21
C GLY A 34 -0.30 -3.25 4.00
N ALA A 35 0.34 -2.08 3.91
CA ALA A 35 -0.37 -0.80 3.78
C ALA A 35 -1.02 -0.59 2.40
N VAL A 36 -0.43 -1.15 1.35
CA VAL A 36 -0.93 -1.09 -0.02
C VAL A 36 -0.49 -2.32 -0.80
N GLN A 37 -1.29 -2.74 -1.77
CA GLN A 37 -0.93 -3.80 -2.71
C GLN A 37 0.22 -3.35 -3.60
N ARG A 38 1.31 -4.13 -3.60
CA ARG A 38 2.54 -3.83 -4.35
C ARG A 38 3.03 -5.08 -5.08
N PRO A 39 3.88 -4.92 -6.11
CA PRO A 39 4.58 -6.05 -6.69
C PRO A 39 5.30 -6.87 -5.61
N PRO A 40 5.35 -8.22 -5.74
CA PRO A 40 5.99 -9.07 -4.74
C PRO A 40 7.45 -8.69 -4.45
N LYS A 41 8.16 -8.15 -5.44
CA LYS A 41 9.47 -7.53 -5.29
C LYS A 41 9.72 -6.52 -6.42
N GLU A 42 10.47 -5.48 -6.12
CA GLU A 42 10.85 -4.41 -7.06
C GLU A 42 12.38 -4.26 -7.11
N LEU A 43 12.97 -4.13 -8.30
CA LEU A 43 14.43 -3.92 -8.45
C LEU A 43 14.79 -2.51 -7.96
N LYS A 44 15.71 -2.38 -7.00
CA LYS A 44 16.14 -1.11 -6.40
C LYS A 44 17.62 -0.80 -6.56
N GLY A 45 18.43 -1.80 -6.91
CA GLY A 45 19.84 -1.59 -7.22
C GLY A 45 20.40 -2.77 -8.01
N PHE A 46 21.51 -2.54 -8.70
CA PHE A 46 22.28 -3.61 -9.32
C PHE A 46 23.76 -3.23 -9.40
N ALA A 47 24.62 -4.24 -9.37
CA ALA A 47 26.06 -4.07 -9.49
C ALA A 47 26.62 -5.11 -10.45
N LYS A 48 27.43 -4.65 -11.42
CA LYS A 48 28.15 -5.53 -12.35
C LYS A 48 29.58 -5.70 -11.88
N VAL A 49 30.03 -6.95 -11.73
CA VAL A 49 31.36 -7.27 -11.24
C VAL A 49 32.07 -8.22 -12.19
N LEU A 50 33.35 -7.97 -12.46
CA LEU A 50 34.25 -8.88 -13.17
C LEU A 50 35.04 -9.69 -12.15
N LEU A 51 35.07 -11.00 -12.31
CA LEU A 51 35.74 -11.93 -11.41
C LEU A 51 36.66 -12.89 -12.18
N GLN A 52 37.90 -13.02 -11.73
CA GLN A 52 38.82 -14.08 -12.15
C GLN A 52 38.36 -15.44 -11.59
N PRO A 53 38.81 -16.58 -12.16
CA PRO A 53 38.53 -17.89 -11.60
C PRO A 53 38.93 -17.98 -10.12
N GLY A 54 37.99 -18.41 -9.26
CA GLY A 54 38.19 -18.52 -7.81
C GLY A 54 38.19 -17.20 -7.02
N GLU A 55 38.08 -16.05 -7.69
CA GLU A 55 38.03 -14.74 -7.04
C GLU A 55 36.67 -14.53 -6.35
N THR A 56 36.70 -13.88 -5.18
CA THR A 56 35.50 -13.37 -4.49
C THR A 56 35.58 -11.85 -4.41
N LYS A 57 34.48 -11.17 -4.74
CA LYS A 57 34.34 -9.72 -4.53
C LYS A 57 33.03 -9.41 -3.84
N THR A 58 33.08 -8.45 -2.93
CA THR A 58 31.89 -7.85 -2.33
C THR A 58 31.34 -6.79 -3.27
N VAL A 59 30.05 -6.87 -3.59
CA VAL A 59 29.31 -5.82 -4.30
C VAL A 59 28.38 -5.12 -3.32
N THR A 60 28.19 -3.82 -3.50
CA THR A 60 27.33 -2.99 -2.65
C THR A 60 26.28 -2.26 -3.48
N ALA A 61 25.14 -1.96 -2.85
CA ALA A 61 24.14 -1.05 -3.36
C ALA A 61 23.61 -0.17 -2.23
N GLU A 62 23.31 1.08 -2.53
CA GLU A 62 22.68 2.01 -1.60
C GLU A 62 21.17 2.06 -1.87
N LEU A 63 20.39 1.75 -0.85
CA LEU A 63 18.94 1.82 -0.87
C LEU A 63 18.50 3.05 -0.08
N ASP A 64 18.02 4.05 -0.80
CA ASP A 64 17.55 5.31 -0.23
C ASP A 64 16.09 5.24 0.22
N PHE A 65 15.54 6.39 0.64
CA PHE A 65 14.12 6.52 0.97
C PHE A 65 13.19 6.05 -0.16
N ARG A 66 13.51 6.37 -1.42
CA ARG A 66 12.72 6.01 -2.59
C ARG A 66 12.72 4.51 -2.89
N SER A 67 13.71 3.80 -2.38
CA SER A 67 13.80 2.35 -2.51
C SER A 67 12.69 1.62 -1.75
N PHE A 68 12.12 2.22 -0.72
CA PHE A 68 11.05 1.63 0.10
C PHE A 68 9.70 2.33 -0.10
N ALA A 69 9.70 3.56 -0.62
CA ALA A 69 8.50 4.38 -0.73
C ALA A 69 7.57 3.96 -1.88
N TYR A 70 6.27 4.21 -1.70
CA TYR A 70 5.27 4.29 -2.76
C TYR A 70 4.71 5.71 -2.84
N TYR A 71 3.99 6.03 -3.90
CA TYR A 71 3.34 7.33 -4.05
C TYR A 71 1.95 7.32 -3.43
N GLU A 72 1.75 8.14 -2.41
CA GLU A 72 0.48 8.34 -1.73
C GLU A 72 -0.13 9.68 -2.17
N THR A 73 -1.26 9.59 -2.87
CA THR A 73 -1.96 10.77 -3.42
C THR A 73 -2.45 11.72 -2.33
N ALA A 74 -2.87 11.19 -1.18
CA ALA A 74 -3.28 11.99 -0.02
C ALA A 74 -2.14 12.85 0.55
N LEU A 75 -0.89 12.53 0.18
CA LEU A 75 0.31 13.18 0.67
C LEU A 75 1.01 14.04 -0.39
N ALA A 76 0.42 14.21 -1.59
CA ALA A 76 1.06 14.89 -2.74
C ALA A 76 1.59 16.30 -2.40
N GLY A 77 0.90 17.03 -1.52
CA GLY A 77 1.28 18.38 -1.09
C GLY A 77 2.30 18.45 0.06
N SER A 78 2.86 17.33 0.51
CA SER A 78 3.82 17.33 1.62
C SER A 78 5.24 17.68 1.18
N ALA A 79 6.13 17.89 2.17
CA ALA A 79 7.54 18.17 1.93
C ALA A 79 8.25 17.11 1.07
N GLU A 80 7.79 15.86 1.13
CA GLU A 80 8.30 14.70 0.40
C GLU A 80 7.59 14.48 -0.94
N GLY A 81 6.67 15.35 -1.34
CA GLY A 81 6.00 15.33 -2.65
C GLY A 81 5.20 14.04 -2.89
N GLY A 82 4.43 13.58 -1.90
CA GLY A 82 3.59 12.39 -2.01
C GLY A 82 4.28 11.06 -1.74
N TRP A 83 5.61 11.01 -1.60
CA TRP A 83 6.30 9.75 -1.33
C TRP A 83 6.17 9.35 0.14
N HIS A 84 5.73 8.12 0.36
CA HIS A 84 5.47 7.58 1.69
C HIS A 84 6.09 6.20 1.86
N ILE A 85 6.72 5.97 3.02
CA ILE A 85 7.15 4.64 3.47
C ILE A 85 6.26 4.24 4.64
N PRO A 86 5.40 3.22 4.47
CA PRO A 86 4.71 2.58 5.57
C PRO A 86 5.67 2.10 6.65
N GLN A 87 5.21 2.18 7.89
CA GLN A 87 5.87 1.41 8.94
C GLN A 87 5.65 -0.08 8.69
N GLY A 88 6.71 -0.89 8.79
CA GLY A 88 6.57 -2.33 8.64
C GLY A 88 7.86 -3.05 8.34
N LYS A 89 7.71 -4.34 8.05
CA LYS A 89 8.80 -5.20 7.63
C LYS A 89 8.99 -5.11 6.12
N TYR A 90 10.23 -4.96 5.69
CA TYR A 90 10.65 -5.04 4.31
C TYR A 90 11.70 -6.13 4.17
N THR A 91 11.73 -6.79 3.02
CA THR A 91 12.77 -7.78 2.70
C THR A 91 13.62 -7.24 1.56
N VAL A 92 14.92 -7.15 1.77
CA VAL A 92 15.90 -6.88 0.71
C VAL A 92 16.49 -8.20 0.25
N THR A 93 16.49 -8.47 -1.05
CA THR A 93 17.00 -9.72 -1.60
C THR A 93 18.08 -9.44 -2.63
N ALA A 94 19.29 -9.95 -2.40
CA ALA A 94 20.34 -10.01 -3.41
C ALA A 94 20.14 -11.27 -4.27
N ALA A 95 19.98 -11.12 -5.57
CA ALA A 95 19.61 -12.20 -6.47
C ALA A 95 20.35 -12.10 -7.82
N LYS A 96 20.41 -13.23 -8.54
CA LYS A 96 20.99 -13.30 -9.89
C LYS A 96 20.03 -12.84 -10.99
N SER A 97 18.72 -12.93 -10.72
CA SER A 97 17.66 -12.53 -11.64
C SER A 97 16.36 -12.25 -10.88
N SER A 98 15.34 -11.77 -11.59
CA SER A 98 14.00 -11.60 -11.02
C SER A 98 13.30 -12.92 -10.68
N ALA A 99 13.67 -14.04 -11.31
CA ALA A 99 13.12 -15.37 -10.99
C ALA A 99 13.91 -16.08 -9.88
N ASP A 100 15.12 -15.61 -9.58
CA ASP A 100 15.99 -16.18 -8.55
C ASP A 100 15.46 -15.83 -7.15
N ALA A 101 15.45 -16.82 -6.26
CA ALA A 101 15.02 -16.65 -4.87
C ALA A 101 16.00 -15.76 -4.08
N GLY A 102 17.27 -15.75 -4.48
CA GLY A 102 18.31 -14.91 -3.90
C GLY A 102 18.58 -15.16 -2.42
N LEU A 103 19.21 -14.18 -1.79
CA LEU A 103 19.56 -14.13 -0.38
C LEU A 103 18.75 -13.02 0.31
N PRO A 104 17.67 -13.36 1.04
CA PRO A 104 16.82 -12.38 1.68
C PRO A 104 17.38 -11.91 3.02
N VAL A 105 17.24 -10.60 3.29
CA VAL A 105 17.52 -9.96 4.57
C VAL A 105 16.33 -9.09 4.94
N SER A 106 15.80 -9.26 6.15
CA SER A 106 14.68 -8.46 6.64
C SER A 106 15.15 -7.20 7.35
N VAL A 107 14.48 -6.08 7.08
CA VAL A 107 14.67 -4.81 7.78
C VAL A 107 13.31 -4.30 8.26
N PHE A 108 13.26 -3.72 9.46
CA PHE A 108 12.05 -3.09 9.97
C PHE A 108 12.18 -1.58 9.85
N ILE A 109 11.27 -0.96 9.11
CA ILE A 109 11.21 0.49 8.95
C ILE A 109 10.18 1.04 9.91
N ARG A 110 10.61 1.94 10.80
CA ARG A 110 9.73 2.81 11.58
C ARG A 110 9.45 4.08 10.78
N SER A 111 8.19 4.45 10.70
CA SER A 111 7.69 5.67 10.09
C SER A 111 6.81 6.39 11.11
N ALA A 112 7.08 7.66 11.38
CA ALA A 112 6.27 8.47 12.29
C ALA A 112 5.09 9.15 11.60
N ARG A 113 4.98 8.97 10.27
CA ARG A 113 4.04 9.71 9.45
C ARG A 113 2.79 8.88 9.20
N THR A 114 1.64 9.50 9.42
CA THR A 114 0.33 8.94 9.11
C THR A 114 -0.18 9.46 7.76
N VAL A 115 -0.93 8.62 7.06
CA VAL A 115 -1.65 9.03 5.85
C VAL A 115 -3.01 9.57 6.29
N PRO A 116 -3.37 10.82 5.95
CA PRO A 116 -4.68 11.36 6.28
C PRO A 116 -5.75 10.64 5.47
N LEU A 117 -6.89 10.35 6.10
CA LEU A 117 -8.04 9.83 5.38
C LEU A 117 -8.66 10.93 4.52
N VAL A 118 -8.70 10.70 3.21
CA VAL A 118 -9.40 11.59 2.26
C VAL A 118 -10.85 11.15 2.17
N ILE A 119 -11.75 12.05 2.57
CA ILE A 119 -13.20 11.79 2.53
C ILE A 119 -13.78 12.46 1.28
N ASP A 120 -13.94 11.67 0.23
CA ASP A 120 -14.55 12.07 -1.03
C ASP A 120 -15.43 10.92 -1.60
N GLU A 121 -15.91 11.06 -2.83
CA GLU A 121 -16.73 10.05 -3.49
C GLU A 121 -15.96 8.74 -3.85
N ASN A 122 -14.63 8.75 -3.71
CA ASN A 122 -13.75 7.62 -3.98
C ASN A 122 -13.41 6.82 -2.73
N LEU A 123 -13.76 7.33 -1.54
CA LEU A 123 -13.61 6.63 -0.27
C LEU A 123 -14.21 5.22 -0.34
N THR A 124 -13.45 4.22 0.09
CA THR A 124 -13.89 2.83 0.17
C THR A 124 -14.02 2.37 1.64
N PRO A 125 -14.83 1.34 1.95
CA PRO A 125 -14.81 0.72 3.28
C PRO A 125 -13.43 0.19 3.69
N GLY A 126 -12.60 -0.26 2.73
CA GLY A 126 -11.22 -0.68 2.97
C GLY A 126 -10.31 0.47 3.43
N ASP A 127 -10.57 1.71 3.03
CA ASP A 127 -9.82 2.87 3.54
C ASP A 127 -10.15 3.17 5.01
N LEU A 128 -11.38 2.87 5.45
CA LEU A 128 -11.78 2.98 6.85
C LEU A 128 -11.08 1.95 7.75
N GLU A 129 -10.67 0.81 7.20
CA GLU A 129 -9.89 -0.19 7.95
C GLU A 129 -8.49 0.33 8.33
N LYS A 130 -7.97 1.35 7.63
CA LYS A 130 -6.68 2.00 7.91
C LYS A 130 -6.78 3.04 9.03
N CYS A 131 -8.00 3.39 9.47
CA CYS A 131 -8.24 4.41 10.49
C CYS A 131 -8.10 3.85 11.90
N SER A 132 -8.14 4.74 12.91
CA SER A 132 -8.30 4.30 14.29
C SER A 132 -9.63 3.54 14.47
N GLU A 133 -9.69 2.63 15.43
CA GLU A 133 -10.91 1.86 15.70
C GLU A 133 -12.11 2.79 15.99
N THR A 134 -11.89 3.86 16.76
CA THR A 134 -12.91 4.88 17.06
C THR A 134 -13.40 5.62 15.81
N ASP A 135 -12.49 6.03 14.92
CA ASP A 135 -12.86 6.71 13.68
C ASP A 135 -13.63 5.77 12.75
N ARG A 136 -13.16 4.53 12.62
CA ARG A 136 -13.84 3.48 11.84
C ARG A 136 -15.28 3.28 12.35
N GLU A 137 -15.49 3.19 13.66
CA GLU A 137 -16.83 3.05 14.24
C GLU A 137 -17.73 4.23 13.95
N ARG A 138 -17.23 5.46 14.08
CA ARG A 138 -17.98 6.69 13.75
C ARG A 138 -18.36 6.73 12.27
N ALA A 139 -17.44 6.39 11.37
CA ALA A 139 -17.71 6.34 9.94
C ALA A 139 -18.77 5.28 9.60
N LEU A 140 -18.65 4.07 10.17
CA LEU A 140 -19.63 3.00 9.97
C LEU A 140 -21.01 3.36 10.54
N ALA A 141 -21.08 4.10 11.65
CA ALA A 141 -22.35 4.59 12.20
C ALA A 141 -23.07 5.53 11.22
N VAL A 142 -22.34 6.51 10.65
CA VAL A 142 -22.89 7.41 9.63
C VAL A 142 -23.37 6.62 8.41
N LEU A 143 -22.57 5.67 7.92
CA LEU A 143 -22.93 4.88 6.74
C LEU A 143 -24.18 4.01 6.98
N ARG A 144 -24.33 3.39 8.16
CA ARG A 144 -25.52 2.61 8.52
C ARG A 144 -26.77 3.48 8.66
N GLU A 145 -26.63 4.70 9.18
CA GLU A 145 -27.74 5.64 9.30
C GLU A 145 -28.22 6.13 7.93
N GLU A 146 -27.29 6.41 7.03
CA GLU A 146 -27.59 6.98 5.71
C GLU A 146 -28.01 5.94 4.66
N LEU A 147 -27.45 4.73 4.73
CA LEU A 147 -27.61 3.67 3.73
C LEU A 147 -28.42 2.47 4.24
N GLY A 148 -28.79 2.48 5.53
CA GLY A 148 -29.54 1.42 6.18
C GLY A 148 -28.66 0.37 6.87
N PRO A 149 -29.27 -0.47 7.74
CA PRO A 149 -28.55 -1.39 8.63
C PRO A 149 -27.84 -2.54 7.90
N GLY A 150 -28.22 -2.82 6.65
CA GLY A 150 -27.60 -3.84 5.80
C GLY A 150 -26.30 -3.39 5.11
N PHE A 151 -25.95 -2.11 5.18
CA PHE A 151 -24.67 -1.64 4.69
C PHE A 151 -23.57 -2.03 5.67
N GLY A 152 -22.61 -2.84 5.24
CA GLY A 152 -21.59 -3.38 6.14
C GLY A 152 -21.68 -4.88 6.39
N THR A 153 -22.86 -5.47 6.16
CA THR A 153 -23.14 -6.86 6.51
C THR A 153 -23.05 -7.74 5.27
N PRO A 154 -22.34 -8.90 5.33
CA PRO A 154 -22.46 -9.91 4.30
C PRO A 154 -23.93 -10.27 4.13
N GLN A 155 -24.46 -10.23 2.91
CA GLN A 155 -25.79 -10.76 2.67
C GLN A 155 -25.73 -12.27 2.96
N SER A 156 -26.49 -12.72 3.95
CA SER A 156 -26.70 -14.14 4.19
C SER A 156 -27.38 -14.75 2.96
N GLU A 157 -26.94 -15.95 2.61
CA GLU A 157 -27.16 -16.76 1.40
C GLU A 157 -28.61 -17.03 0.92
N GLU A 158 -29.54 -16.08 0.97
CA GLU A 158 -30.93 -16.30 0.54
C GLU A 158 -31.24 -15.55 -0.76
N GLY A 159 -30.86 -16.16 -1.88
CA GLY A 159 -31.19 -15.73 -3.24
C GLY A 159 -30.57 -16.63 -4.31
N ALA A 160 -31.29 -17.69 -4.68
CA ALA A 160 -30.83 -18.80 -5.51
C ALA A 160 -30.39 -18.41 -6.94
N SER A 161 -29.39 -19.16 -7.43
CA SER A 161 -28.87 -19.31 -8.80
C SER A 161 -27.65 -18.50 -9.26
N ALA A 162 -27.24 -17.43 -8.54
CA ALA A 162 -26.02 -16.67 -8.88
C ALA A 162 -24.92 -16.75 -7.79
N SER A 163 -25.21 -17.38 -6.65
CA SER A 163 -24.35 -17.43 -5.46
C SER A 163 -23.19 -18.43 -5.56
N GLU A 164 -23.26 -19.45 -6.42
CA GLU A 164 -22.20 -20.47 -6.55
C GLU A 164 -20.93 -19.97 -7.26
N ALA A 165 -21.00 -18.83 -7.97
CA ALA A 165 -19.87 -18.27 -8.71
C ALA A 165 -19.07 -17.21 -7.94
N ILE A 166 -19.59 -16.74 -6.79
CA ILE A 166 -18.98 -15.64 -6.04
C ILE A 166 -18.58 -16.12 -4.65
N THR A 167 -17.28 -16.38 -4.44
CA THR A 167 -16.77 -16.80 -3.14
C THR A 167 -17.02 -15.71 -2.08
N ALA A 168 -17.19 -16.12 -0.82
CA ALA A 168 -17.32 -15.18 0.30
C ALA A 168 -16.13 -14.19 0.39
N GLU A 169 -14.93 -14.65 0.04
CA GLU A 169 -13.74 -13.81 -0.08
C GLU A 169 -13.89 -12.77 -1.19
N MET A 170 -14.38 -13.16 -2.37
CA MET A 170 -14.63 -12.23 -3.47
C MET A 170 -15.74 -11.23 -3.13
N GLN A 171 -16.80 -11.64 -2.43
CA GLN A 171 -17.84 -10.72 -1.94
C GLN A 171 -17.27 -9.68 -0.97
N ARG A 172 -16.43 -10.14 -0.02
CA ARG A 172 -15.76 -9.27 0.93
C ARG A 172 -14.86 -8.25 0.23
N GLU A 173 -13.99 -8.72 -0.67
CA GLU A 173 -13.07 -7.85 -1.41
C GLU A 173 -13.80 -6.86 -2.31
N MET A 174 -14.90 -7.28 -2.95
CA MET A 174 -15.75 -6.37 -3.73
C MET A 174 -16.29 -5.25 -2.84
N MET A 175 -16.82 -5.60 -1.66
CA MET A 175 -17.38 -4.64 -0.73
C MET A 175 -16.30 -3.69 -0.18
N LEU A 176 -15.13 -4.21 0.20
CA LEU A 176 -14.02 -3.41 0.73
C LEU A 176 -13.49 -2.41 -0.30
N ASN A 177 -13.48 -2.77 -1.59
CA ASN A 177 -12.94 -1.94 -2.66
C ASN A 177 -14.02 -1.15 -3.43
N THR A 178 -15.29 -1.20 -3.01
CA THR A 178 -16.36 -0.43 -3.64
C THR A 178 -16.31 1.03 -3.17
N PRO A 179 -16.07 2.01 -4.07
CA PRO A 179 -16.08 3.42 -3.69
C PRO A 179 -17.49 3.93 -3.45
N LEU A 180 -17.66 4.97 -2.62
CA LEU A 180 -18.97 5.58 -2.34
C LEU A 180 -19.73 6.00 -3.60
N ARG A 181 -19.04 6.47 -4.65
CA ARG A 181 -19.67 6.80 -5.95
C ARG A 181 -20.37 5.60 -6.60
N GLY A 182 -19.94 4.37 -6.29
CA GLY A 182 -20.58 3.14 -6.74
C GLY A 182 -22.01 2.99 -6.24
N LEU A 183 -22.36 3.63 -5.12
CA LEU A 183 -23.72 3.62 -4.56
C LEU A 183 -24.74 4.30 -5.48
N ARG A 184 -24.29 5.18 -6.39
CA ARG A 184 -25.16 5.78 -7.41
C ARG A 184 -25.79 4.71 -8.31
N SER A 185 -25.03 3.67 -8.63
CA SER A 185 -25.47 2.57 -9.51
C SER A 185 -26.33 1.55 -8.79
N PHE A 186 -26.01 1.25 -7.52
CA PHE A 186 -26.64 0.13 -6.79
C PHE A 186 -27.79 0.54 -5.86
N ASN A 187 -27.84 1.80 -5.41
CA ASN A 187 -28.82 2.27 -4.41
C ASN A 187 -29.64 3.47 -4.91
N HIS A 188 -29.56 3.82 -6.20
CA HIS A 188 -30.25 4.96 -6.81
C HIS A 188 -30.01 6.30 -6.06
N ILE A 189 -28.81 6.45 -5.48
CA ILE A 189 -28.41 7.65 -4.74
C ILE A 189 -28.02 8.75 -5.74
N ASP A 190 -28.62 9.92 -5.61
CA ASP A 190 -28.27 11.09 -6.43
C ASP A 190 -27.03 11.82 -5.91
N GLY A 191 -26.51 12.77 -6.69
CA GLY A 191 -25.31 13.52 -6.31
C GLY A 191 -25.47 14.34 -5.02
N LYS A 192 -26.70 14.78 -4.70
CA LYS A 192 -26.99 15.54 -3.48
C LYS A 192 -26.87 14.67 -2.24
N LYS A 193 -27.44 13.46 -2.27
CA LYS A 193 -27.35 12.51 -1.17
C LYS A 193 -25.92 12.00 -0.98
N LEU A 194 -25.15 11.80 -2.06
CA LEU A 194 -23.73 11.46 -1.95
C LEU A 194 -22.89 12.60 -1.32
N ALA A 195 -23.14 13.84 -1.72
CA ALA A 195 -22.51 15.02 -1.10
C ALA A 195 -22.89 15.15 0.39
N HIS A 196 -24.14 14.85 0.74
CA HIS A 196 -24.59 14.82 2.12
C HIS A 196 -23.86 13.76 2.96
N ILE A 197 -23.75 12.53 2.45
CA ILE A 197 -23.04 11.43 3.13
C ILE A 197 -21.57 11.81 3.37
N THR A 198 -20.88 12.31 2.34
CA THR A 198 -19.48 12.71 2.47
C THR A 198 -19.29 13.88 3.46
N ALA A 199 -20.23 14.84 3.52
CA ALA A 199 -20.21 15.90 4.53
C ALA A 199 -20.37 15.36 5.96
N ARG A 200 -21.33 14.45 6.18
CA ARG A 200 -21.54 13.80 7.48
C ARG A 200 -20.34 12.98 7.93
N LEU A 201 -19.69 12.28 7.00
CA LEU A 201 -18.46 11.53 7.30
C LEU A 201 -17.33 12.47 7.74
N ARG A 202 -17.16 13.63 7.07
CA ARG A 202 -16.16 14.63 7.48
C ARG A 202 -16.42 15.18 8.87
N GLU A 203 -17.67 15.45 9.21
CA GLU A 203 -18.07 15.91 10.53
C GLU A 203 -17.78 14.87 11.61
N ALA A 204 -18.22 13.62 11.40
CA ALA A 204 -18.03 12.54 12.36
C ALA A 204 -16.55 12.19 12.61
N LEU A 205 -15.71 12.33 11.59
CA LEU A 205 -14.28 12.03 11.64
C LEU A 205 -13.42 13.24 12.04
N GLY A 206 -14.02 14.36 12.41
CA GLY A 206 -13.28 15.53 12.90
C GLY A 206 -12.52 16.33 11.84
N ASN A 207 -12.81 16.11 10.55
CA ASN A 207 -12.30 16.93 9.43
C ASN A 207 -13.15 18.19 9.19
N GLY A 208 -13.97 18.58 10.15
CA GLY A 208 -14.78 19.79 10.12
C GLY A 208 -13.99 21.04 10.50
N ALA A 209 -13.12 21.53 9.61
CA ALA A 209 -12.81 22.96 9.38
C ALA A 209 -11.61 23.14 8.42
N ALA A 210 -11.85 23.10 7.11
CA ALA A 210 -10.96 23.73 6.13
C ALA A 210 -11.67 23.98 4.79
N ALA A 211 -12.80 24.69 4.79
CA ALA A 211 -13.34 25.31 3.57
C ALA A 211 -14.42 26.34 3.91
N GLU A 212 -14.09 27.38 4.67
CA GLU A 212 -14.83 28.64 4.65
C GLU A 212 -13.92 29.77 5.16
N GLY A 213 -13.73 30.81 4.35
CA GLY A 213 -13.22 32.11 4.82
C GLY A 213 -11.83 32.52 4.36
N GLN A 214 -11.71 32.88 3.07
CA GLN A 214 -11.02 34.12 2.74
C GLN A 214 -11.72 35.27 3.47
N LYS A 215 -10.98 36.00 4.31
CA LYS A 215 -10.96 37.47 4.30
C LYS A 215 -9.61 37.95 4.82
#